data_AF-A0AA41VS82-F1
#
_entry.id   AF-A0AA41VS82-F1
#
_cell.length_a   1.000
_cell.length_b   1.000
_cell.length_c   1.000
_cell.angle_alpha   90.00
_cell.angle_beta   90.00
_cell.angle_gamma   90.00
#
_symmetry.space_group_name_H-M   'P 1'
#
loop_
_entity.id
_entity.type
_entity.pdbx_description
1 polymer ?
#
loop_
_entity_poly.entity_id
_entity_poly.type
_entity_poly.pdbx_seq_one_letter_code
_entity_poly.pdbx_strand_id
1 'polypeptide(L)'
;LVSFCWKYAIEHTASLIRFLFDILEKQKLGQIQFCSDWVNEIEVKYCYKWHIEVAFYHKKTRTLLVTDAVIFVPAQPPECISNASLLAAAQNGLAVKILSKGRDVPDGPVIDNKMNRQKGWERMVLQILFLGPSNLLEPKASFGQMSQKLIVSPIVKTLVFSKVPEKVRDWIDRITRDWAFKRIIPAHFAAPVSASRSDFLAAFGFLDELLGTSYVRRPSISLLFTSIMGKAASYFLPDDMKTLSAAEGMYSFCFLSVL
;
A
#
# COMPACT_ATOMS: atom_id res chain seq x y z
N LEU A 1 10.46 -17.09 -0.28
CA LEU A 1 10.08 -15.76 0.25
C LEU A 1 9.28 -14.96 -0.78
N VAL A 2 9.81 -14.62 -1.95
CA VAL A 2 9.06 -13.90 -3.03
C VAL A 2 7.73 -14.60 -3.40
N SER A 3 7.76 -15.92 -3.60
CA SER A 3 6.55 -16.73 -3.89
C SER A 3 5.51 -16.73 -2.74
N PHE A 4 5.94 -16.60 -1.48
CA PHE A 4 5.02 -16.56 -0.32
C PHE A 4 4.44 -15.17 -0.08
N CYS A 5 5.24 -14.12 -0.27
CA CYS A 5 4.78 -12.73 -0.27
C CYS A 5 3.73 -12.50 -1.36
N TRP A 6 3.92 -13.13 -2.52
CA TRP A 6 2.96 -13.12 -3.62
C TRP A 6 1.67 -13.85 -3.27
N LYS A 7 1.75 -14.99 -2.57
CA LYS A 7 0.58 -15.71 -2.07
C LYS A 7 -0.25 -14.86 -1.10
N TYR A 8 0.40 -14.11 -0.20
CA TYR A 8 -0.28 -13.16 0.69
C TYR A 8 -0.95 -12.01 -0.09
N ALA A 9 -0.27 -11.45 -1.09
CA ALA A 9 -0.84 -10.41 -1.97
C ALA A 9 -2.06 -10.94 -2.75
N ILE A 10 -1.95 -12.14 -3.35
CA ILE A 10 -3.03 -12.83 -4.09
C ILE A 10 -4.22 -13.17 -3.18
N GLU A 11 -4.00 -13.68 -1.97
CA GLU A 11 -5.07 -14.02 -1.03
C GLU A 11 -5.85 -12.77 -0.56
N HIS A 12 -5.22 -11.58 -0.56
CA HIS A 12 -5.87 -10.31 -0.18
C HIS A 12 -6.47 -9.55 -1.37
N THR A 13 -5.92 -9.65 -2.60
CA THR A 13 -6.70 -9.31 -3.80
C THR A 13 -7.92 -10.22 -3.94
N ALA A 14 -7.79 -11.50 -3.57
CA ALA A 14 -8.93 -12.39 -3.40
C ALA A 14 -9.86 -11.94 -2.27
N SER A 15 -9.42 -11.12 -1.30
CA SER A 15 -10.28 -10.48 -0.29
C SER A 15 -11.01 -9.25 -0.81
N LEU A 16 -10.42 -8.46 -1.73
CA LEU A 16 -11.13 -7.38 -2.44
C LEU A 16 -12.18 -7.98 -3.38
N ILE A 17 -11.79 -9.04 -4.10
CA ILE A 17 -12.69 -9.86 -4.90
C ILE A 17 -13.74 -10.49 -3.98
N ARG A 18 -13.40 -11.10 -2.85
CA ARG A 18 -14.36 -11.64 -1.86
C ARG A 18 -15.19 -10.57 -1.17
N PHE A 19 -14.77 -9.31 -1.10
CA PHE A 19 -15.60 -8.22 -0.58
C PHE A 19 -16.59 -7.75 -1.64
N LEU A 20 -16.14 -7.62 -2.88
CA LEU A 20 -17.02 -7.47 -4.05
C LEU A 20 -17.99 -8.65 -4.11
N PHE A 21 -17.50 -9.88 -3.96
CA PHE A 21 -18.29 -11.10 -3.93
C PHE A 21 -19.16 -11.18 -2.67
N ASP A 22 -18.78 -10.79 -1.46
CA ASP A 22 -19.64 -10.79 -0.25
C ASP A 22 -20.74 -9.72 -0.36
N ILE A 23 -20.45 -8.60 -1.02
CA ILE A 23 -21.47 -7.64 -1.47
C ILE A 23 -22.43 -8.31 -2.47
N LEU A 24 -21.91 -9.15 -3.38
CA LEU A 24 -22.68 -9.85 -4.42
C LEU A 24 -23.34 -11.18 -3.95
N GLU A 25 -22.83 -11.86 -2.92
CA GLU A 25 -23.11 -13.23 -2.49
C GLU A 25 -24.13 -13.26 -1.35
N LYS A 26 -24.37 -12.12 -0.71
CA LYS A 26 -25.56 -11.91 0.14
C LYS A 26 -26.89 -11.99 -0.61
N GLN A 27 -26.88 -12.15 -1.94
CA GLN A 27 -28.08 -12.43 -2.73
C GLN A 27 -27.82 -13.67 -3.60
N LYS A 28 -28.55 -14.76 -3.31
CA LYS A 28 -28.43 -16.09 -3.93
C LYS A 28 -28.31 -16.01 -5.45
N LEU A 29 -27.24 -16.61 -5.98
CA LEU A 29 -26.98 -16.86 -7.39
C LEU A 29 -28.06 -17.77 -7.99
N GLY A 30 -29.05 -17.15 -8.63
CA GLY A 30 -29.99 -17.78 -9.54
C GLY A 30 -30.49 -16.72 -10.51
N GLN A 31 -29.96 -16.72 -11.73
CA GLN A 31 -30.32 -15.82 -12.83
C GLN A 31 -30.24 -14.32 -12.51
N ILE A 32 -29.05 -13.71 -12.67
CA ILE A 32 -28.91 -12.25 -12.60
C ILE A 32 -29.43 -11.64 -13.90
N GLN A 33 -30.72 -11.36 -13.91
CA GLN A 33 -31.23 -10.19 -14.61
C GLN A 33 -30.71 -8.98 -13.81
N PHE A 34 -29.81 -8.16 -14.39
CA PHE A 34 -29.27 -6.96 -13.74
C PHE A 34 -30.38 -5.93 -13.52
N CYS A 35 -31.22 -6.14 -12.52
CA CYS A 35 -32.18 -5.18 -12.00
C CYS A 35 -32.00 -5.16 -10.49
N SER A 36 -31.24 -4.20 -9.98
CA SER A 36 -31.02 -4.12 -8.55
C SER A 36 -30.45 -2.77 -8.14
N ASP A 37 -31.16 -2.11 -7.22
CA ASP A 37 -30.94 -0.76 -6.72
C ASP A 37 -29.52 -0.49 -6.17
N TRP A 38 -28.74 -1.53 -5.87
CA TRP A 38 -27.38 -1.40 -5.33
C TRP A 38 -26.38 -0.78 -6.31
N VAL A 39 -26.60 -0.90 -7.63
CA VAL A 39 -25.75 -0.22 -8.62
C VAL A 39 -25.83 1.29 -8.42
N ASN A 40 -27.00 1.79 -8.02
CA ASN A 40 -27.20 3.21 -7.70
C ASN A 40 -26.53 3.60 -6.37
N GLU A 41 -26.08 2.66 -5.53
CA GLU A 41 -25.41 2.93 -4.25
C GLU A 41 -23.88 3.04 -4.38
N ILE A 42 -23.30 2.63 -5.52
CA ILE A 42 -21.86 2.61 -5.77
C ILE A 42 -21.50 3.65 -6.84
N GLU A 43 -20.53 4.50 -6.51
CA GLU A 43 -19.92 5.42 -7.48
C GLU A 43 -18.50 4.99 -7.80
N VAL A 44 -18.05 5.26 -9.02
CA VAL A 44 -16.74 4.79 -9.51
C VAL A 44 -15.95 5.96 -10.08
N LYS A 45 -14.66 6.03 -9.74
CA LYS A 45 -13.71 6.99 -10.30
C LYS A 45 -12.43 6.26 -10.66
N TYR A 46 -11.99 6.43 -11.90
CA TYR A 46 -10.76 5.86 -12.40
C TYR A 46 -9.69 6.94 -12.66
N CYS A 47 -8.44 6.53 -12.58
CA CYS A 47 -7.27 7.26 -13.07
C CYS A 47 -6.66 6.43 -14.21
N TYR A 48 -6.63 6.99 -15.43
CA TYR A 48 -6.21 6.28 -16.64
C TYR A 48 -4.99 6.95 -17.29
N LYS A 49 -3.95 6.17 -17.58
CA LYS A 49 -2.96 6.46 -18.62
C LYS A 49 -2.32 5.17 -19.18
N TRP A 50 -1.38 4.59 -18.43
CA TRP A 50 -0.72 3.31 -18.73
C TRP A 50 -1.04 2.22 -17.71
N HIS A 51 -1.49 2.65 -16.52
CA HIS A 51 -2.04 1.83 -15.46
C HIS A 51 -3.43 2.38 -15.14
N ILE A 52 -4.32 1.51 -14.67
CA ILE A 52 -5.68 1.88 -14.28
C ILE A 52 -5.80 1.69 -12.77
N GLU A 53 -5.92 2.80 -12.04
CA GLU A 53 -6.39 2.75 -10.65
C GLU A 53 -7.89 3.01 -10.63
N VAL A 54 -8.60 2.24 -9.81
CA VAL A 54 -10.05 2.39 -9.65
C VAL A 54 -10.38 2.56 -8.18
N ALA A 55 -11.21 3.57 -7.90
CA ALA A 55 -11.82 3.75 -6.60
C ALA A 55 -13.33 3.57 -6.70
N PHE A 56 -13.89 2.89 -5.71
CA PHE A 56 -15.33 2.69 -5.56
C PHE A 56 -15.79 3.36 -4.27
N TYR A 57 -16.92 4.04 -4.31
CA TYR A 57 -17.52 4.65 -3.13
C TYR A 57 -18.90 4.07 -2.89
N HIS A 58 -19.04 3.38 -1.76
CA HIS A 58 -20.32 2.88 -1.30
C HIS A 58 -20.99 3.93 -0.41
N LYS A 59 -22.03 4.57 -0.94
CA LYS A 59 -22.70 5.74 -0.33
C LYS A 59 -23.25 5.47 1.07
N LYS A 60 -24.02 4.40 1.22
CA LYS A 60 -24.73 4.05 2.46
C LYS A 60 -23.78 3.87 3.65
N THR A 61 -22.66 3.21 3.42
CA THR A 61 -21.66 2.95 4.48
C THR A 61 -20.55 4.00 4.55
N ARG A 62 -20.53 4.96 3.61
CA ARG A 62 -19.47 5.95 3.46
C ARG A 62 -18.08 5.30 3.40
N THR A 63 -17.95 4.29 2.53
CA THR A 63 -16.74 3.47 2.41
C THR A 63 -16.10 3.65 1.06
N LEU A 64 -14.81 3.98 1.08
CA LEU A 64 -13.96 4.05 -0.10
C LEU A 64 -13.25 2.70 -0.25
N LEU A 65 -13.40 2.05 -1.39
CA LEU A 65 -12.56 0.94 -1.79
C LEU A 65 -11.57 1.46 -2.82
N VAL A 66 -10.34 1.00 -2.72
CA VAL A 66 -9.25 1.33 -3.65
C VAL A 66 -8.47 0.07 -3.95
N THR A 67 -7.93 0.01 -5.16
CA THR A 67 -6.97 -1.00 -5.60
C THR A 67 -5.64 -0.82 -4.86
N ASP A 68 -4.57 -0.44 -5.56
CA ASP A 68 -3.22 -0.43 -4.98
C ASP A 68 -2.80 0.97 -4.52
N ALA A 69 -3.74 1.91 -4.60
CA ALA A 69 -3.50 3.33 -4.37
C ALA A 69 -3.02 3.65 -2.95
N VAL A 70 -3.55 2.97 -1.92
CA VAL A 70 -3.09 3.11 -0.54
C VAL A 70 -3.07 1.76 0.15
N ILE A 71 -2.25 1.65 1.18
CA ILE A 71 -2.09 0.47 2.04
C ILE A 71 -2.13 0.88 3.51
N PHE A 72 -2.45 -0.08 4.38
CA PHE A 72 -2.31 0.07 5.83
C PHE A 72 -1.62 -1.16 6.42
N VAL A 73 -0.36 -1.01 6.77
CA VAL A 73 0.45 -2.13 7.29
C VAL A 73 0.12 -2.36 8.77
N PRO A 74 -0.42 -3.55 9.15
CA PRO A 74 -0.67 -3.86 10.55
C PRO A 74 0.64 -3.98 11.34
N ALA A 75 0.64 -3.54 12.60
CA ALA A 75 1.81 -3.63 13.47
C ALA A 75 2.24 -5.08 13.74
N GLN A 76 1.27 -5.98 13.80
CA GLN A 76 1.46 -7.41 14.06
C GLN A 76 1.15 -8.21 12.79
N PRO A 77 1.75 -9.40 12.64
CA PRO A 77 1.40 -10.29 11.54
C PRO A 77 -0.09 -10.66 11.56
N PRO A 78 -0.78 -10.62 10.42
CA PRO A 78 -2.13 -11.16 10.29
C PRO A 78 -2.20 -12.66 10.54
N GLU A 79 -3.35 -13.13 11.02
CA GLU A 79 -3.58 -14.55 11.36
C GLU A 79 -3.46 -15.50 10.16
N CYS A 80 -3.70 -15.00 8.94
CA CYS A 80 -3.54 -15.77 7.71
C CYS A 80 -2.08 -16.14 7.40
N ILE A 81 -1.11 -15.45 8.00
CA ILE A 81 0.31 -15.77 7.83
C ILE A 81 0.72 -16.82 8.86
N SER A 82 1.10 -17.99 8.39
CA SER A 82 1.52 -19.08 9.28
C SER A 82 2.77 -18.73 10.09
N ASN A 83 2.86 -19.24 11.32
CA ASN A 83 4.07 -19.10 12.14
C ASN A 83 5.33 -19.61 11.41
N ALA A 84 5.21 -20.71 10.66
CA ALA A 84 6.31 -21.25 9.87
C ALA A 84 6.83 -20.25 8.82
N SER A 85 5.93 -19.54 8.13
CA SER A 85 6.30 -18.49 7.17
C SER A 85 6.99 -17.31 7.85
N LEU A 86 6.51 -16.89 9.01
CA LEU A 86 7.12 -15.81 9.80
C LEU A 86 8.54 -16.20 10.25
N LEU A 87 8.73 -17.42 10.75
CA LEU A 87 10.04 -17.91 11.18
C LEU A 87 11.01 -18.07 10.00
N ALA A 88 10.51 -18.52 8.85
CA ALA A 88 11.31 -18.59 7.62
C ALA A 88 11.77 -17.21 7.14
N ALA A 89 10.93 -16.17 7.28
CA ALA A 89 11.32 -14.80 7.00
C ALA A 89 12.29 -14.20 8.04
N ALA A 90 12.19 -14.66 9.29
CA ALA A 90 13.08 -14.26 10.37
C ALA A 90 14.49 -14.90 10.28
N GLN A 91 14.65 -15.99 9.51
CA GLN A 91 15.97 -16.58 9.27
C GLN A 91 16.89 -15.62 8.54
N ASN A 92 18.16 -15.61 8.97
CA ASN A 92 19.22 -14.85 8.34
C ASN A 92 19.71 -15.57 7.07
N GLY A 93 18.84 -15.62 6.07
CA GLY A 93 19.15 -16.20 4.77
C GLY A 93 20.11 -15.34 3.95
N LEU A 94 20.35 -15.76 2.70
CA LEU A 94 21.28 -15.11 1.79
C LEU A 94 21.04 -13.61 1.63
N ALA A 95 19.77 -13.18 1.54
CA ALA A 95 19.42 -11.75 1.42
C ALA A 95 19.91 -10.92 2.62
N VAL A 96 19.76 -11.43 3.84
CA VAL A 96 20.23 -10.73 5.06
C VAL A 96 21.76 -10.66 5.08
N LYS A 97 22.43 -11.75 4.68
CA LYS A 97 23.90 -11.81 4.62
C LYS A 97 24.47 -10.84 3.56
N ILE A 98 23.81 -10.70 2.40
CA ILE A 98 24.22 -9.75 1.36
C ILE A 98 23.99 -8.30 1.83
N LEU A 99 22.84 -8.04 2.46
CA LEU A 99 22.44 -6.68 2.87
C LEU A 99 23.05 -6.24 4.21
N SER A 100 23.78 -7.11 4.93
CA SER A 100 24.41 -6.75 6.20
C SER A 100 25.62 -5.82 6.03
N LYS A 101 26.07 -5.56 4.80
CA LYS A 101 27.21 -4.67 4.46
C LYS A 101 28.49 -5.02 5.24
N GLY A 102 28.76 -6.32 5.43
CA GLY A 102 29.93 -6.80 6.15
C GLY A 102 29.79 -6.84 7.68
N ARG A 103 28.60 -6.53 8.24
CA ARG A 103 28.31 -6.80 9.65
C ARG A 103 28.23 -8.30 9.91
N ASP A 104 28.67 -8.72 11.09
CA ASP A 104 28.50 -10.09 11.54
C ASP A 104 27.01 -10.43 11.64
N VAL A 105 26.64 -11.55 11.03
CA VAL A 105 25.26 -12.01 10.97
C VAL A 105 25.20 -13.31 11.75
N PRO A 106 24.57 -13.31 12.95
CA PRO A 106 24.46 -14.52 13.74
C PRO A 106 23.90 -15.66 12.90
N ASP A 107 24.67 -16.75 12.81
CA ASP A 107 24.25 -17.99 12.18
C ASP A 107 23.67 -18.91 13.26
N GLY A 108 22.56 -19.58 12.93
CA GLY A 108 21.86 -20.43 13.88
C GLY A 108 20.35 -20.54 13.65
N PRO A 109 19.72 -21.54 14.26
CA PRO A 109 18.28 -21.76 14.13
C PRO A 109 17.49 -20.61 14.77
N VAL A 110 16.43 -20.17 14.09
CA VAL A 110 15.50 -19.20 14.65
C VAL A 110 14.55 -19.93 15.59
N ILE A 111 14.64 -19.58 16.88
CA ILE A 111 13.74 -20.11 17.92
C ILE A 111 12.34 -19.54 17.71
N ASP A 112 11.32 -20.38 17.82
CA ASP A 112 9.94 -19.92 17.75
C ASP A 112 9.55 -19.11 18.99
N ASN A 113 9.38 -17.80 18.83
CA ASN A 113 8.87 -16.89 19.83
C ASN A 113 8.23 -15.66 19.18
N LYS A 114 7.49 -14.87 19.98
CA LYS A 114 6.79 -13.65 19.49
C LYS A 114 7.73 -12.66 18.80
N MET A 115 8.93 -12.47 19.35
CA MET A 115 9.91 -11.52 18.81
C MET A 115 10.40 -11.94 17.42
N ASN A 116 10.71 -13.22 17.21
CA ASN A 116 11.17 -13.74 15.94
C ASN A 116 10.05 -13.77 14.90
N ARG A 117 8.82 -14.12 15.29
CA ARG A 117 7.65 -14.00 14.41
C ARG A 117 7.43 -12.55 13.95
N GLN A 118 7.51 -11.59 14.88
CA GLN A 118 7.42 -10.18 14.57
C GLN A 118 8.56 -9.73 13.64
N LYS A 119 9.80 -10.13 13.90
CA LYS A 119 10.94 -9.82 13.02
C LYS A 119 10.72 -10.36 11.60
N GLY A 120 10.18 -11.57 11.47
CA GLY A 120 9.79 -12.16 10.20
C GLY A 120 8.76 -11.32 9.46
N TRP A 121 7.72 -10.86 10.17
CA TRP A 121 6.71 -9.96 9.63
C TRP A 121 7.30 -8.65 9.10
N GLU A 122 8.13 -7.98 9.90
CA GLU A 122 8.77 -6.72 9.54
C GLU A 122 9.63 -6.86 8.28
N ARG A 123 10.38 -7.97 8.17
CA ARG A 123 11.17 -8.30 6.97
C ARG A 123 10.30 -8.57 5.75
N MET A 124 9.21 -9.32 5.90
CA MET A 124 8.29 -9.60 4.80
C MET A 124 7.71 -8.32 4.23
N VAL A 125 7.23 -7.43 5.11
CA VAL A 125 6.67 -6.13 4.73
C VAL A 125 7.70 -5.30 3.96
N LEU A 126 8.91 -5.16 4.50
CA LEU A 126 9.98 -4.38 3.84
C LEU A 126 10.35 -4.96 2.48
N GLN A 127 10.44 -6.29 2.36
CA GLN A 127 10.76 -6.92 1.09
C GLN A 127 9.65 -6.69 0.05
N ILE A 128 8.39 -6.77 0.45
CA ILE A 128 7.22 -6.51 -0.41
C ILE A 128 7.21 -5.05 -0.88
N LEU A 129 7.50 -4.11 0.01
CA LEU A 129 7.32 -2.68 -0.27
C LEU A 129 8.50 -2.01 -0.95
N PHE A 130 9.70 -2.59 -0.90
CA PHE A 130 10.92 -1.98 -1.46
C PHE A 130 11.62 -2.83 -2.52
N LEU A 131 11.19 -4.09 -2.74
CA LEU A 131 11.80 -5.07 -3.66
C LEU A 131 13.30 -5.40 -3.39
N GLY A 132 13.92 -4.75 -2.42
CA GLY A 132 15.32 -4.91 -2.02
C GLY A 132 15.66 -3.86 -0.96
N PRO A 133 15.12 -4.00 0.26
CA PRO A 133 15.33 -3.02 1.34
C PRO A 133 16.79 -2.99 1.77
N SER A 134 17.24 -1.85 2.31
CA SER A 134 18.66 -1.62 2.62
C SER A 134 19.14 -2.31 3.89
N ASN A 135 18.22 -2.60 4.83
CA ASN A 135 18.55 -3.22 6.11
C ASN A 135 17.46 -4.22 6.54
N LEU A 136 17.65 -5.50 6.18
CA LEU A 136 16.85 -6.60 6.74
C LEU A 136 17.39 -7.12 8.07
N LEU A 137 18.60 -6.75 8.46
CA LEU A 137 19.17 -7.24 9.72
C LEU A 137 18.40 -6.64 10.92
N GLU A 138 18.08 -5.36 10.85
CA GLU A 138 17.39 -4.56 11.86
C GLU A 138 16.18 -3.82 11.25
N PRO A 139 15.09 -4.56 10.94
CA PRO A 139 13.97 -4.02 10.16
C PRO A 139 13.07 -3.03 10.92
N LYS A 140 13.20 -2.96 12.25
CA LYS A 140 12.29 -2.24 13.16
C LYS A 140 12.15 -0.75 12.85
N ALA A 141 13.26 -0.08 12.52
CA ALA A 141 13.26 1.37 12.25
C ALA A 141 12.44 1.69 11.00
N SER A 142 12.75 1.03 9.87
CA SER A 142 12.01 1.19 8.62
C SER A 142 10.55 0.76 8.77
N PHE A 143 10.30 -0.39 9.38
CA PHE A 143 8.94 -0.88 9.65
C PHE A 143 8.11 0.12 10.45
N GLY A 144 8.66 0.68 11.52
CA GLY A 144 7.97 1.65 12.38
C GLY A 144 7.58 2.94 11.65
N GLN A 145 8.31 3.34 10.60
CA GLN A 145 7.96 4.52 9.81
C GLN A 145 6.68 4.36 9.00
N MET A 146 6.35 3.14 8.58
CA MET A 146 5.24 2.86 7.67
C MET A 146 4.08 2.07 8.31
N SER A 147 4.35 1.31 9.38
CA SER A 147 3.32 0.55 10.09
C SER A 147 2.28 1.47 10.74
N GLN A 148 1.03 1.00 10.82
CA GLN A 148 -0.10 1.72 11.43
C GLN A 148 -0.41 3.08 10.80
N LYS A 149 -0.04 3.28 9.54
CA LYS A 149 -0.32 4.49 8.79
C LYS A 149 -0.97 4.14 7.46
N LEU A 150 -1.88 4.99 7.02
CA LEU A 150 -2.37 4.95 5.65
C LEU A 150 -1.35 5.64 4.76
N ILE A 151 -0.75 4.89 3.85
CA ILE A 151 0.31 5.40 2.97
C ILE A 151 0.09 4.91 1.54
N VAL A 152 0.63 5.64 0.58
CA VAL A 152 0.88 5.11 -0.76
C VAL A 152 2.15 4.27 -0.68
N SER A 153 2.13 3.04 -1.21
CA SER A 153 3.30 2.16 -1.14
C SER A 153 4.50 2.77 -1.88
N PRO A 154 5.76 2.55 -1.42
CA PRO A 154 6.94 3.06 -2.12
C PRO A 154 7.01 2.64 -3.59
N ILE A 155 6.66 1.38 -3.89
CA ILE A 155 6.63 0.86 -5.27
C ILE A 155 5.63 1.62 -6.13
N VAL A 156 4.38 1.78 -5.67
CA VAL A 156 3.34 2.48 -6.44
C VAL A 156 3.69 3.96 -6.57
N LYS A 157 4.19 4.59 -5.50
CA LYS A 157 4.69 5.98 -5.53
C LYS A 157 5.76 6.17 -6.61
N THR A 158 6.79 5.32 -6.63
CA THR A 158 7.99 5.51 -7.46
C THR A 158 7.84 5.00 -8.89
N LEU A 159 7.15 3.87 -9.10
CA LEU A 159 7.06 3.24 -10.42
C LEU A 159 5.80 3.63 -11.19
N VAL A 160 4.72 4.01 -10.49
CA VAL A 160 3.40 4.25 -11.10
C VAL A 160 3.02 5.73 -11.02
N PHE A 161 2.84 6.28 -9.82
CA PHE A 161 2.28 7.63 -9.63
C PHE A 161 3.24 8.75 -10.01
N SER A 162 4.56 8.54 -9.86
CA SER A 162 5.59 9.48 -10.32
C SER A 162 5.54 9.77 -11.83
N LYS A 163 4.97 8.86 -12.63
CA LYS A 163 4.91 8.99 -14.09
C LYS A 163 3.75 9.86 -14.59
N VAL A 164 2.78 10.13 -13.72
CA VAL A 164 1.52 10.81 -14.03
C VAL A 164 0.99 11.66 -12.87
N PRO A 165 1.84 12.45 -12.18
CA PRO A 165 1.47 13.08 -10.92
C PRO A 165 0.26 14.04 -11.04
N GLU A 166 0.07 14.69 -12.19
CA GLU A 166 -1.06 15.59 -12.44
C GLU A 166 -2.39 14.83 -12.51
N LYS A 167 -2.38 13.66 -13.17
CA LYS A 167 -3.57 12.81 -13.31
C LYS A 167 -3.94 12.17 -11.99
N VAL A 168 -2.94 11.77 -11.20
CA VAL A 168 -3.15 11.24 -9.85
C VAL A 168 -3.76 12.33 -8.97
N ARG A 169 -3.20 13.56 -8.97
CA ARG A 169 -3.79 14.68 -8.21
C ARG A 169 -5.25 14.92 -8.58
N ASP A 170 -5.56 15.06 -9.88
CA ASP A 170 -6.96 15.28 -10.32
C ASP A 170 -7.88 14.17 -9.83
N TRP A 171 -7.46 12.92 -9.91
CA TRP A 171 -8.24 11.78 -9.42
C TRP A 171 -8.49 11.85 -7.90
N ILE A 172 -7.46 12.17 -7.11
CA ILE A 172 -7.59 12.34 -5.65
C ILE A 172 -8.51 13.53 -5.31
N ASP A 173 -8.38 14.64 -6.02
CA ASP A 173 -9.22 15.83 -5.84
C ASP A 173 -10.68 15.52 -6.17
N ARG A 174 -10.94 14.76 -7.24
CA ARG A 174 -12.30 14.29 -7.58
C ARG A 174 -12.84 13.40 -6.47
N ILE A 175 -12.08 12.41 -5.98
CA ILE A 175 -12.52 11.51 -4.90
C ILE A 175 -12.87 12.31 -3.64
N THR A 176 -11.95 13.12 -3.14
CA THR A 176 -12.07 13.81 -1.85
C THR A 176 -13.09 14.94 -1.85
N ARG A 177 -13.35 15.55 -3.01
CA ARG A 177 -14.38 16.56 -3.19
C ARG A 177 -15.79 15.95 -3.14
N ASP A 178 -16.03 14.89 -3.90
CA ASP A 178 -17.41 14.42 -4.09
C ASP A 178 -17.80 13.32 -3.06
N TRP A 179 -16.82 12.62 -2.45
CA TRP A 179 -17.11 11.44 -1.61
C TRP A 179 -16.75 11.64 -0.14
N ALA A 180 -17.76 11.62 0.72
CA ALA A 180 -17.63 11.80 2.17
C ALA A 180 -17.34 10.48 2.92
N PHE A 181 -16.31 9.75 2.51
CA PHE A 181 -15.93 8.48 3.17
C PHE A 181 -15.32 8.69 4.57
N LYS A 182 -15.54 7.69 5.44
CA LYS A 182 -14.99 7.60 6.81
C LYS A 182 -14.28 6.27 7.08
N ARG A 183 -14.19 5.43 6.05
CA ARG A 183 -13.63 4.08 6.09
C ARG A 183 -13.01 3.79 4.72
N ILE A 184 -11.84 3.18 4.72
CA ILE A 184 -11.11 2.81 3.51
C ILE A 184 -10.86 1.30 3.51
N ILE A 185 -11.06 0.66 2.37
CA ILE A 185 -10.72 -0.75 2.12
C ILE A 185 -9.64 -0.76 1.03
N PRO A 186 -8.36 -0.85 1.41
CA PRO A 186 -7.29 -1.08 0.45
C PRO A 186 -7.30 -2.53 -0.05
N ALA A 187 -6.74 -2.77 -1.25
CA ALA A 187 -6.57 -4.14 -1.76
C ALA A 187 -5.46 -4.92 -1.05
N HIS A 188 -4.55 -4.22 -0.37
CA HIS A 188 -3.38 -4.82 0.28
C HIS A 188 -3.30 -4.47 1.77
N PHE A 189 -2.83 -5.44 2.55
CA PHE A 189 -2.69 -5.38 4.00
C PHE A 189 -4.03 -5.24 4.75
N ALA A 190 -4.04 -4.55 5.89
CA ALA A 190 -5.20 -4.58 6.77
C ALA A 190 -6.36 -3.78 6.17
N ALA A 191 -7.54 -4.40 6.21
CA ALA A 191 -8.79 -3.79 5.82
C ALA A 191 -9.92 -4.36 6.71
N PRO A 192 -11.00 -3.59 6.98
CA PRO A 192 -11.15 -2.17 6.69
C PRO A 192 -10.34 -1.27 7.64
N VAL A 193 -10.02 -0.05 7.18
CA VAL A 193 -9.30 0.97 7.95
C VAL A 193 -10.24 2.14 8.27
N SER A 194 -10.28 2.57 9.54
CA SER A 194 -10.97 3.80 9.93
C SER A 194 -10.10 5.01 9.54
N ALA A 195 -10.34 5.53 8.34
CA ALA A 195 -9.61 6.65 7.78
C ALA A 195 -10.55 7.61 7.04
N SER A 196 -10.27 8.90 7.18
CA SER A 196 -11.03 10.02 6.64
C SER A 196 -10.42 10.55 5.34
N ARG A 197 -11.09 11.55 4.75
CA ARG A 197 -10.56 12.27 3.57
C ARG A 197 -9.21 12.93 3.84
N SER A 198 -8.96 13.45 5.04
CA SER A 198 -7.68 14.07 5.38
C SER A 198 -6.56 13.04 5.47
N ASP A 199 -6.85 11.85 6.02
CA ASP A 199 -5.86 10.75 6.07
C ASP A 199 -5.51 10.28 4.66
N PHE A 200 -6.52 10.18 3.79
CA PHE A 200 -6.31 9.86 2.38
C PHE A 200 -5.46 10.93 1.68
N LEU A 201 -5.78 12.21 1.82
CA LEU A 201 -4.96 13.30 1.25
C LEU A 201 -3.51 13.27 1.78
N ALA A 202 -3.32 13.03 3.07
CA ALA A 202 -2.00 12.96 3.68
C ALA A 202 -1.14 11.83 3.10
N ALA A 203 -1.75 10.69 2.75
CA ALA A 203 -1.04 9.58 2.09
C ALA A 203 -0.46 9.98 0.72
N PHE A 204 -1.08 10.95 0.04
CA PHE A 204 -0.67 11.48 -1.27
C PHE A 204 0.14 12.79 -1.19
N GLY A 205 0.58 13.21 0.00
CA GLY A 205 1.33 14.47 0.17
C GLY A 205 2.61 14.57 -0.66
N PHE A 206 3.18 13.44 -1.08
CA PHE A 206 4.34 13.40 -1.97
C PHE A 206 4.09 14.03 -3.35
N LEU A 207 2.83 14.15 -3.80
CA LEU A 207 2.50 14.81 -5.05
C LEU A 207 2.83 16.31 -5.04
N ASP A 208 2.84 16.94 -3.86
CA ASP A 208 3.21 18.35 -3.70
C ASP A 208 4.68 18.57 -4.14
N GLU A 209 5.55 17.63 -3.83
CA GLU A 209 6.97 17.65 -4.22
C GLU A 209 7.16 17.43 -5.72
N LEU A 210 6.42 16.48 -6.30
CA LEU A 210 6.52 16.14 -7.71
C LEU A 210 5.97 17.23 -8.64
N LEU A 211 4.91 17.91 -8.22
CA LEU A 211 4.22 18.91 -9.04
C LEU A 211 4.77 20.34 -8.87
N GLY A 212 5.57 20.56 -7.82
CA GLY A 212 6.10 21.88 -7.48
C GLY A 212 5.00 22.90 -7.12
N THR A 213 5.44 24.14 -6.83
CA THR A 213 4.55 25.24 -6.42
C THR A 213 3.61 25.72 -7.55
N SER A 214 3.93 25.42 -8.81
CA SER A 214 3.24 25.92 -10.00
C SER A 214 1.90 25.21 -10.29
N TYR A 215 1.68 24.01 -9.76
CA TYR A 215 0.43 23.25 -9.96
C TYR A 215 -0.67 23.60 -8.94
N VAL A 216 -0.37 24.45 -7.95
CA VAL A 216 -1.36 24.91 -6.95
C VAL A 216 -2.31 25.93 -7.59
N ARG A 217 -3.18 25.49 -8.49
CA ARG A 217 -4.21 26.34 -9.12
C ARG A 217 -5.42 26.60 -8.20
N ARG A 218 -5.43 26.02 -6.99
CA ARG A 218 -6.46 26.25 -5.96
C ARG A 218 -5.81 26.19 -4.58
N PRO A 219 -6.13 27.12 -3.65
CA PRO A 219 -5.70 26.99 -2.27
C PRO A 219 -6.42 25.79 -1.67
N SER A 220 -5.74 24.65 -1.67
CA SER A 220 -6.18 23.48 -0.91
C SER A 220 -6.08 23.82 0.56
N ILE A 221 -7.15 23.60 1.32
CA ILE A 221 -7.18 23.71 2.79
C ILE A 221 -6.08 22.84 3.44
N SER A 222 -5.48 21.90 2.68
CA SER A 222 -4.28 21.14 3.05
C SER A 222 -3.08 22.02 3.43
N LEU A 223 -2.89 23.19 2.80
CA LEU A 223 -1.74 24.07 3.09
C LEU A 223 -1.76 24.65 4.52
N LEU A 224 -2.94 24.72 5.16
CA LEU A 224 -3.07 25.16 6.54
C LEU A 224 -2.73 24.05 7.55
N PHE A 225 -2.84 22.78 7.16
CA PHE A 225 -2.55 21.63 8.03
C PHE A 225 -1.11 21.11 7.88
N THR A 226 -0.46 21.31 6.73
CA THR A 226 0.94 20.91 6.52
C THR A 226 1.95 21.73 7.31
N SER A 227 1.59 22.93 7.79
CA SER A 227 2.49 23.74 8.65
C SER A 227 2.59 23.23 10.09
N ILE A 228 1.68 22.35 10.54
CA ILE A 228 1.67 21.81 11.91
C ILE A 228 2.21 20.36 11.93
N MET A 229 2.05 19.60 10.84
CA MET A 229 2.72 18.31 10.65
C MET A 229 3.99 18.50 9.81
N GLY A 230 5.12 18.67 10.49
CA GLY A 230 6.42 18.91 9.88
C GLY A 230 6.71 17.98 8.69
N LYS A 231 7.21 18.58 7.59
CA LYS A 231 7.81 17.94 6.41
C LYS A 231 7.37 16.48 6.22
N ALA A 232 6.19 16.29 5.62
CA ALA A 232 5.74 15.02 5.05
C ALA A 232 6.57 14.59 3.81
N ALA A 233 7.87 14.90 3.84
CA ALA A 233 8.84 14.66 2.81
C ALA A 233 9.54 13.33 3.11
N SER A 234 9.01 12.28 2.49
CA SER A 234 9.40 10.88 2.58
C SER A 234 9.14 10.20 3.94
N TYR A 235 8.06 9.41 3.99
CA TYR A 235 7.83 8.39 5.03
C TYR A 235 8.86 7.25 5.00
N PHE A 236 9.83 7.29 4.08
CA PHE A 236 10.71 6.18 3.74
C PHE A 236 12.16 6.61 3.87
N LEU A 237 12.97 5.81 4.56
CA LEU A 237 14.41 6.04 4.67
C LEU A 237 15.06 6.08 3.27
N PRO A 238 15.91 7.07 2.97
CA PRO A 238 16.54 7.21 1.65
C PRO A 238 17.30 5.96 1.19
N ASP A 239 17.91 5.24 2.13
CA ASP A 239 18.64 4.00 1.83
C ASP A 239 17.71 2.90 1.30
N ASP A 240 16.49 2.76 1.83
CA ASP A 240 15.52 1.74 1.40
C ASP A 240 14.96 2.04 0.00
N MET A 241 14.96 3.31 -0.41
CA MET A 241 14.48 3.73 -1.73
C MET A 241 15.49 3.46 -2.87
N LYS A 242 16.76 3.17 -2.57
CA LYS A 242 17.83 3.05 -3.59
C LYS A 242 17.51 2.05 -4.69
N THR A 243 17.01 0.87 -4.31
CA THR A 243 16.65 -0.19 -5.27
C THR A 243 15.50 0.26 -6.19
N LEU A 244 14.47 0.89 -5.62
CA LEU A 244 13.34 1.40 -6.38
C LEU A 244 13.72 2.58 -7.30
N SER A 245 14.59 3.48 -6.83
CA SER A 245 15.08 4.59 -7.64
C SER A 245 15.99 4.11 -8.79
N ALA A 246 16.81 3.09 -8.57
CA ALA A 246 17.60 2.46 -9.64
C ALA A 246 16.68 1.75 -10.65
N ALA A 247 15.66 1.05 -10.16
CA ALA A 247 14.62 0.43 -10.97
C ALA A 247 13.89 1.47 -11.83
N GLU A 248 13.57 2.65 -11.28
CA GLU A 248 12.94 3.74 -12.02
C GLU A 248 13.71 4.14 -13.29
N GLY A 249 15.05 4.11 -13.24
CA GLY A 249 15.92 4.41 -14.38
C GLY A 249 16.06 3.27 -15.41
N MET A 250 15.88 2.02 -15.00
CA MET A 250 15.94 0.85 -15.88
C MET A 250 14.59 0.50 -16.53
N TYR A 251 13.47 0.72 -15.85
CA TYR A 251 12.16 0.20 -16.24
C TYR A 251 11.25 1.22 -16.92
N SER A 252 11.78 1.93 -17.93
CA SER A 252 10.94 2.63 -18.92
C SER A 252 10.18 1.65 -19.84
N PHE A 253 10.54 0.36 -19.84
CA PHE A 253 9.87 -0.73 -20.56
C PHE A 253 9.88 -2.00 -19.67
N CYS A 254 8.78 -2.76 -19.63
CA CYS A 254 8.67 -4.15 -19.10
C CYS A 254 8.46 -4.43 -17.59
N PHE A 255 7.48 -3.84 -16.89
CA PHE A 255 7.04 -4.37 -15.57
C PHE A 255 5.59 -4.83 -15.44
N LEU A 256 4.81 -4.87 -16.53
CA LEU A 256 3.37 -5.15 -16.46
C LEU A 256 2.94 -6.59 -16.83
N SER A 257 3.86 -7.50 -17.10
CA SER A 257 3.53 -8.90 -17.45
C SER A 257 3.70 -9.90 -16.31
N VAL A 258 4.11 -9.45 -15.12
CA VAL A 258 4.37 -10.33 -13.96
C VAL A 258 3.66 -9.85 -12.68
N LEU A 259 2.86 -8.78 -12.74
CA LEU A 259 1.86 -8.42 -11.71
C LEU A 259 0.53 -9.10 -12.01
#